data_AF-A0A1H0E2T3-F1
#
_entry.id   AF-A0A1H0E2T3-F1
#
_cell.length_a   1.000
_cell.length_b   1.000
_cell.length_c   1.000
_cell.angle_alpha   90.00
_cell.angle_beta   90.00
_cell.angle_gamma   90.00
#
_symmetry.space_group_name_H-M   'P 1'
#
loop_
_entity.id
_entity.type
_entity.pdbx_description
1 polymer ?
#
loop_
_entity_poly.entity_id
_entity_poly.type
_entity_poly.pdbx_seq_one_letter_code
_entity_poly.pdbx_strand_id
1 'polypeptide(L)'
;MLKPIGTIIRFILVLLLLGALFSYAMFQGGFVSWFLFFGFVPILLYSFLMIFYPLSLLKVERHVSRKHMQAGQTLNVNLTIKSPIPFPILFIIVEDQLPRSINYSDTRHFKYQYLRKPESLLNRKMNKTILFPRFRRRVVYSYEVPSIPRGKHHLENVKILTGDFLGLVKKEKVYSVPMDLLVEPREINLNINSEIAHFEEGEQSAYSIKANHTNLVSGVRDYAPGDRVSWLDWKTTAKKQKLVTKEFEQEKHKDLAIVLNVINQDEKDWLAFEACVEVANSIARHSIGDHGRVSFVAIGNQRREVKLDQGRRQLDQLTRFLSEIQLVEEEAPFSLKLLKEGTLISNDRNLVVITHHIDQRLFRSLLQINQQDAKISLIFIKGKHEMTSELRSSFDQLDQHGIIVTWLHEDRLTRKSIEVNT
;
A
#
# COMPACT_ATOMS: atom_id res chain seq x y z
N MET A 1 18.97 29.04 3.42
CA MET A 1 19.78 30.26 3.50
C MET A 1 21.25 29.87 3.51
N LEU A 2 22.08 30.47 2.67
CA LEU A 2 23.55 30.32 2.76
C LEU A 2 23.97 30.81 4.15
N LYS A 3 24.83 30.09 4.87
CA LYS A 3 25.53 30.70 6.00
C LYS A 3 26.40 31.82 5.39
N PRO A 4 26.15 33.11 5.68
CA PRO A 4 26.83 34.23 5.01
C PRO A 4 28.37 34.12 5.11
N ILE A 5 28.84 33.55 6.22
CA ILE A 5 30.24 33.25 6.51
C ILE A 5 30.89 32.36 5.43
N GLY A 6 30.21 31.31 4.97
CA GLY A 6 30.78 30.38 3.98
C GLY A 6 30.96 30.99 2.59
N THR A 7 30.08 31.91 2.21
CA THR A 7 30.19 32.64 0.93
C THR A 7 31.35 33.63 0.96
N ILE A 8 31.53 34.34 2.08
CA ILE A 8 32.63 35.30 2.29
C ILE A 8 33.99 34.59 2.28
N ILE A 9 34.11 33.45 2.96
CA ILE A 9 35.36 32.67 2.97
C ILE A 9 35.75 32.24 1.55
N ARG A 10 34.80 31.74 0.76
CA ARG A 10 35.06 31.32 -0.62
C ARG A 10 35.43 32.48 -1.52
N PHE A 11 34.80 33.64 -1.32
CA PHE A 11 35.14 34.87 -2.02
C PHE A 11 36.58 35.30 -1.73
N ILE A 12 36.96 35.36 -0.45
CA ILE A 12 38.33 35.69 -0.03
C ILE A 12 39.33 34.69 -0.60
N LEU A 13 39.01 33.40 -0.58
CA LEU A 13 39.89 32.35 -1.11
C LEU A 13 40.12 32.49 -2.62
N VAL A 14 39.08 32.77 -3.42
CA VAL A 14 39.23 33.01 -4.86
C VAL A 14 40.08 34.26 -5.12
N LEU A 15 39.88 35.33 -4.35
CA LEU A 15 40.65 36.57 -4.48
C LEU A 15 42.11 36.40 -4.05
N LEU A 16 42.37 35.63 -3.00
CA LEU A 16 43.71 35.28 -2.54
C LEU A 16 44.44 34.43 -3.59
N LEU A 17 43.80 33.40 -4.14
CA LEU A 17 44.39 32.59 -5.21
C LEU A 17 44.73 33.43 -6.44
N LEU A 18 43.83 34.33 -6.83
CA LEU A 18 44.07 35.25 -7.94
C LEU A 18 45.25 36.17 -7.65
N GLY A 19 45.31 36.76 -6.45
CA GLY A 19 46.40 37.63 -6.01
C GLY A 19 47.74 36.91 -5.90
N ALA A 20 47.75 35.66 -5.43
CA ALA A 20 48.94 34.83 -5.34
C ALA A 20 49.48 34.47 -6.73
N LEU A 21 48.61 34.05 -7.66
CA LEU A 21 49.00 33.77 -9.04
C LEU A 21 49.49 35.03 -9.77
N PHE A 22 48.84 36.17 -9.54
CA PHE A 22 49.28 37.45 -10.08
C PHE A 22 50.65 37.86 -9.54
N SER A 23 50.84 37.79 -8.22
CA SER A 23 52.11 38.06 -7.55
C SER A 23 53.22 37.17 -8.12
N TYR A 24 52.98 35.86 -8.20
CA TYR A 24 53.90 34.91 -8.80
C TYR A 24 54.29 35.28 -10.25
N ALA A 25 53.31 35.61 -11.09
CA ALA A 25 53.56 36.03 -12.48
C ALA A 25 54.35 37.35 -12.57
N MET A 26 54.07 38.31 -11.68
CA MET A 26 54.76 39.60 -11.64
C MET A 26 56.22 39.45 -11.20
N PHE A 27 56.48 38.79 -10.07
CA PHE A 27 57.81 38.72 -9.46
C PHE A 27 58.74 37.74 -10.14
N GLN A 28 58.27 36.56 -10.55
CA GLN A 28 59.12 35.60 -11.27
C GLN A 28 59.28 36.00 -12.75
N GLY A 29 58.24 36.58 -13.35
CA GLY A 29 58.21 36.88 -14.78
C GLY A 29 58.33 35.65 -15.67
N GLY A 30 58.57 35.88 -16.97
CA GLY A 30 58.74 34.82 -17.96
C GLY A 30 57.44 34.20 -18.49
N PHE A 31 57.56 33.45 -19.58
CA PHE A 31 56.42 32.87 -20.30
C PHE A 31 55.57 31.93 -19.42
N VAL A 32 56.21 31.05 -18.66
CA VAL A 32 55.52 30.01 -17.87
C VAL A 32 54.62 30.61 -16.79
N SER A 33 55.12 31.62 -16.06
CA SER A 33 54.39 32.25 -14.96
C SER A 33 53.16 33.02 -15.47
N TRP A 34 53.30 33.75 -16.58
CA TRP A 34 52.18 34.43 -17.24
C TRP A 34 51.18 33.44 -17.87
N PHE A 35 51.66 32.36 -18.47
CA PHE A 35 50.80 31.29 -18.99
C PHE A 35 49.94 30.67 -17.89
N LEU A 36 50.53 30.37 -16.72
CA LEU A 36 49.80 29.86 -15.56
C LEU A 36 48.72 30.85 -15.12
N PHE A 37 49.07 32.12 -14.94
CA PHE A 37 48.12 33.16 -14.53
C PHE A 37 46.94 33.25 -15.51
N PHE A 38 47.20 33.45 -16.81
CA PHE A 38 46.15 33.58 -17.81
C PHE A 38 45.35 32.29 -18.02
N GLY A 39 45.93 31.11 -17.78
CA GLY A 39 45.21 29.83 -17.82
C GLY A 39 44.20 29.68 -16.68
N PHE A 40 44.53 30.15 -15.48
CA PHE A 40 43.66 30.05 -14.30
C PHE A 40 42.65 31.21 -14.20
N VAL A 41 42.92 32.38 -14.79
CA VAL A 41 42.02 33.54 -14.75
C VAL A 41 40.59 33.20 -15.19
N PRO A 42 40.33 32.54 -16.34
CA PRO A 42 38.96 32.16 -16.74
C PRO A 42 38.26 31.24 -15.75
N ILE A 43 39.00 30.30 -15.14
CA ILE A 43 38.47 29.36 -14.15
C ILE A 43 38.08 30.11 -12.87
N LEU A 44 38.97 30.94 -12.34
CA LEU A 44 38.72 31.74 -11.14
C LEU A 44 37.63 32.79 -11.37
N LEU A 45 37.58 33.40 -12.56
CA LEU A 45 36.51 34.32 -12.95
C LEU A 45 35.14 33.60 -12.99
N TYR A 46 35.09 32.38 -13.54
CA TYR A 46 33.87 31.58 -13.48
C TYR A 46 33.47 31.26 -12.03
N SER A 47 34.41 30.82 -11.19
CA SER A 47 34.15 30.54 -9.77
C SER A 47 33.63 31.79 -9.05
N PHE A 48 34.21 32.96 -9.34
CA PHE A 48 33.75 34.25 -8.82
C PHE A 48 32.30 34.55 -9.24
N LEU A 49 31.97 34.45 -10.53
CA LEU A 49 30.62 34.66 -11.03
C LEU A 49 29.62 33.68 -10.40
N MET A 50 30.03 32.43 -10.17
CA MET A 50 29.20 31.39 -9.55
C MET A 50 28.83 31.71 -8.08
N ILE A 51 29.67 32.46 -7.36
CA ILE A 51 29.36 32.93 -6.00
C ILE A 51 28.10 33.79 -6.01
N PHE A 52 27.97 34.68 -7.00
CA PHE A 52 26.82 35.58 -7.15
C PHE A 52 25.61 34.93 -7.82
N TYR A 53 25.77 33.76 -8.45
CA TYR A 53 24.67 33.07 -9.13
C TYR A 53 23.50 32.74 -8.18
N PRO A 54 22.28 33.29 -8.39
CA PRO A 54 21.20 33.19 -7.42
C PRO A 54 20.42 31.88 -7.59
N LEU A 55 20.94 30.78 -7.03
CA LEU A 55 20.19 29.51 -6.93
C LEU A 55 18.80 29.71 -6.33
N SER A 56 18.63 30.68 -5.42
CA SER A 56 17.34 30.93 -4.80
C SER A 56 16.21 31.22 -5.78
N LEU A 57 16.51 31.78 -6.95
CA LEU A 57 15.55 32.20 -7.97
C LEU A 57 15.20 31.10 -8.97
N LEU A 58 15.85 29.93 -8.90
CA LEU A 58 15.43 28.79 -9.72
C LEU A 58 14.01 28.38 -9.35
N LYS A 59 13.20 28.10 -10.37
CA LYS A 59 11.88 27.48 -10.20
C LYS A 59 12.02 26.00 -10.50
N VAL A 60 11.62 25.16 -9.55
CA VAL A 60 11.61 23.71 -9.68
C VAL A 60 10.17 23.25 -9.60
N GLU A 61 9.73 22.52 -10.63
CA GLU A 61 8.38 21.99 -10.72
C GLU A 61 8.48 20.47 -10.89
N ARG A 62 7.72 19.72 -10.07
CA ARG A 62 7.57 18.27 -10.20
C ARG A 62 6.23 17.97 -10.85
N HIS A 63 6.26 17.23 -11.93
CA HIS A 63 5.07 16.70 -12.60
C HIS A 63 5.15 15.17 -12.59
N VAL A 64 4.02 14.51 -12.30
CA VAL A 64 3.91 13.06 -12.37
C VAL A 64 2.89 12.66 -13.40
N SER A 65 3.08 11.47 -13.99
CA SER A 65 2.14 10.90 -14.95
C SER A 65 0.74 10.66 -14.37
N ARG A 66 0.63 10.14 -13.14
CA ARG A 66 -0.63 9.83 -12.45
C ARG A 66 -0.51 10.10 -10.95
N LYS A 67 -1.58 10.61 -10.34
CA LYS A 67 -1.68 10.84 -8.88
C LYS A 67 -2.33 9.67 -8.12
N HIS A 68 -3.08 8.85 -8.84
CA HIS A 68 -3.75 7.65 -8.35
C HIS A 68 -3.20 6.46 -9.13
N MET A 69 -2.69 5.48 -8.41
CA MET A 69 -2.01 4.30 -8.96
C MET A 69 -2.35 3.07 -8.14
N GLN A 70 -2.06 1.88 -8.68
CA GLN A 70 -2.11 0.64 -7.91
C GLN A 70 -0.71 0.21 -7.48
N ALA A 71 -0.62 -0.49 -6.36
CA ALA A 71 0.63 -1.03 -5.85
C ALA A 71 1.35 -1.91 -6.90
N GLY A 72 2.66 -1.73 -7.01
CA GLY A 72 3.52 -2.40 -7.98
C GLY A 72 3.54 -1.77 -9.38
N GLN A 73 2.87 -0.63 -9.60
CA GLN A 73 3.01 0.16 -10.84
C GLN A 73 4.25 1.08 -10.80
N THR A 74 4.69 1.52 -11.97
CA THR A 74 5.83 2.44 -12.15
C THR A 74 5.35 3.89 -12.24
N LEU A 75 5.89 4.78 -11.42
CA LEU A 75 5.63 6.22 -11.49
C LEU A 75 6.69 6.91 -12.33
N ASN A 76 6.23 7.59 -13.36
CA ASN A 76 7.08 8.46 -14.18
C ASN A 76 7.04 9.87 -13.62
N VAL A 77 8.21 10.39 -13.23
CA VAL A 77 8.39 11.71 -12.64
C VAL A 77 9.20 12.59 -13.58
N ASN A 78 8.67 13.78 -13.84
CA ASN A 78 9.30 14.82 -14.65
C ASN A 78 9.61 16.03 -13.77
N LEU A 79 10.90 16.28 -13.55
CA LEU A 79 11.41 17.47 -12.88
C LEU A 79 11.75 18.53 -13.92
N THR A 80 11.09 19.67 -13.85
CA THR A 80 11.38 20.84 -14.69
C THR A 80 12.09 21.90 -13.86
N ILE A 81 13.29 22.25 -14.27
CA ILE A 81 14.11 23.30 -13.65
C ILE A 81 14.16 24.48 -14.60
N LYS A 82 13.68 25.64 -14.15
CA LYS A 82 13.68 26.90 -14.89
C LYS A 82 14.59 27.90 -14.21
N SER A 83 15.53 28.46 -14.97
CA SER A 83 16.40 29.55 -14.55
C SER A 83 15.90 30.88 -15.13
N PRO A 84 15.80 31.95 -14.33
CA PRO A 84 15.46 33.27 -14.83
C PRO A 84 16.59 33.91 -15.66
N ILE A 85 17.84 33.56 -15.38
CA ILE A 85 19.04 34.18 -15.97
C ILE A 85 19.78 33.12 -16.81
N PRO A 86 20.24 33.46 -18.04
CA PRO A 86 21.12 32.59 -18.80
C PRO A 86 22.52 32.64 -18.18
N PHE A 87 22.86 31.64 -17.37
CA PHE A 87 24.19 31.50 -16.78
C PHE A 87 24.80 30.18 -17.27
N PRO A 88 26.09 30.10 -17.62
CA PRO A 88 26.74 28.87 -18.09
C PRO A 88 26.92 27.85 -16.97
N ILE A 89 25.83 27.27 -16.47
CA ILE A 89 25.90 26.26 -15.42
C ILE A 89 26.50 25.00 -16.02
N LEU A 90 27.71 24.67 -15.58
CA LEU A 90 28.44 23.50 -16.06
C LEU A 90 27.69 22.23 -15.72
N PHE A 91 27.34 22.05 -14.45
CA PHE A 91 26.59 20.90 -13.99
C PHE A 91 25.57 21.28 -12.92
N ILE A 92 24.49 20.53 -12.88
CA ILE A 92 23.50 20.52 -11.82
C ILE A 92 23.31 19.08 -11.39
N ILE A 93 23.52 18.81 -10.12
CA ILE A 93 23.13 17.55 -9.48
C ILE A 93 21.71 17.72 -8.96
N VAL A 94 20.81 16.87 -9.44
CA VAL A 94 19.41 16.86 -9.02
C VAL A 94 19.18 15.60 -8.21
N GLU A 95 18.67 15.75 -7.00
CA GLU A 95 18.31 14.68 -6.09
C GLU A 95 16.86 14.87 -5.67
N ASP A 96 15.98 13.96 -6.11
CA ASP A 96 14.59 13.95 -5.65
C ASP A 96 14.50 13.13 -4.35
N GLN A 97 14.09 13.79 -3.26
CA GLN A 97 14.01 13.17 -1.95
C GLN A 97 12.68 12.43 -1.81
N LEU A 98 12.71 11.13 -2.12
CA LEU A 98 11.56 10.25 -1.94
C LEU A 98 11.31 9.98 -0.45
N PRO A 99 10.03 9.90 -0.01
CA PRO A 99 9.70 9.60 1.38
C PRO A 99 10.03 8.15 1.75
N ARG A 100 10.19 7.89 3.05
CA ARG A 100 10.46 6.54 3.59
C ARG A 100 9.39 5.52 3.20
N SER A 101 8.14 5.96 3.00
CA SER A 101 7.04 5.09 2.58
C SER A 101 7.22 4.49 1.17
N ILE A 102 8.09 5.04 0.33
CA ILE A 102 8.41 4.50 -1.01
C ILE A 102 9.71 3.65 -0.99
N ASN A 103 10.32 3.43 0.19
CA ASN A 103 11.68 2.88 0.33
C ASN A 103 11.80 1.36 0.06
N TYR A 104 10.75 0.70 -0.41
CA TYR A 104 10.82 -0.67 -0.93
C TYR A 104 10.16 -0.81 -2.29
N SER A 105 10.49 -1.89 -2.99
CA SER A 105 9.90 -2.20 -4.29
C SER A 105 8.81 -3.24 -4.15
N ASP A 106 7.58 -2.87 -4.49
CA ASP A 106 6.45 -3.77 -4.50
C ASP A 106 6.47 -4.66 -5.75
N THR A 107 7.10 -5.82 -5.61
CA THR A 107 7.17 -6.85 -6.67
C THR A 107 5.89 -7.69 -6.77
N ARG A 108 4.75 -7.14 -6.32
CA ARG A 108 3.45 -7.84 -6.24
C ARG A 108 3.59 -9.11 -5.38
N HIS A 109 2.97 -10.22 -5.77
CA HIS A 109 3.01 -11.49 -5.02
C HIS A 109 4.43 -11.99 -4.71
N PHE A 110 5.44 -11.70 -5.54
CA PHE A 110 6.82 -12.13 -5.28
C PHE A 110 7.44 -11.48 -4.03
N LYS A 111 6.92 -10.35 -3.53
CA LYS A 111 7.48 -9.70 -2.33
C LYS A 111 7.34 -10.56 -1.08
N TYR A 112 6.33 -11.43 -1.04
CA TYR A 112 6.06 -12.28 0.12
C TYR A 112 7.06 -13.43 0.31
N GLN A 113 7.95 -13.69 -0.66
CA GLN A 113 9.09 -14.60 -0.44
C GLN A 113 10.05 -14.08 0.65
N TYR A 114 9.98 -12.77 0.97
CA TYR A 114 10.81 -12.12 1.98
C TYR A 114 10.14 -12.02 3.36
N LEU A 115 9.02 -12.70 3.64
CA LEU A 115 8.37 -12.66 4.96
C LEU A 115 9.32 -13.02 6.11
N ARG A 116 10.27 -13.94 5.89
CA ARG A 116 11.30 -14.26 6.89
C ARG A 116 12.27 -13.12 7.18
N LYS A 117 12.57 -12.27 6.19
CA LYS A 117 13.49 -11.13 6.34
C LYS A 117 13.04 -9.92 5.52
N PRO A 118 11.99 -9.21 5.98
CA PRO A 118 11.37 -8.11 5.24
C PRO A 118 12.32 -6.94 4.96
N GLU A 119 13.28 -6.69 5.86
CA GLU A 119 14.30 -5.65 5.72
C GLU A 119 15.08 -5.71 4.40
N SER A 120 15.19 -6.89 3.80
CA SER A 120 15.88 -7.09 2.51
C SER A 120 15.24 -6.28 1.37
N LEU A 121 13.95 -5.94 1.50
CA LEU A 121 13.22 -5.12 0.54
C LEU A 121 13.50 -3.61 0.68
N LEU A 122 13.98 -3.15 1.83
CA LEU A 122 14.16 -1.73 2.19
C LEU A 122 15.46 -1.12 1.64
N ASN A 123 15.72 -1.29 0.34
CA ASN A 123 17.01 -0.93 -0.27
C ASN A 123 16.86 -0.02 -1.51
N ARG A 124 15.84 0.84 -1.55
CA ARG A 124 15.65 1.73 -2.70
C ARG A 124 16.71 2.84 -2.71
N LYS A 125 17.53 2.88 -3.75
CA LYS A 125 18.50 3.95 -3.98
C LYS A 125 17.78 5.27 -4.29
N MET A 126 18.31 6.37 -3.76
CA MET A 126 17.82 7.71 -4.09
C MET A 126 18.15 8.07 -5.54
N ASN A 127 17.22 8.75 -6.20
CA ASN A 127 17.39 9.17 -7.59
C ASN A 127 18.24 10.44 -7.65
N LYS A 128 19.52 10.26 -7.97
CA LYS A 128 20.51 11.31 -8.12
C LYS A 128 21.05 11.30 -9.54
N THR A 129 20.95 12.43 -10.23
CA THR A 129 21.48 12.58 -11.59
C THR A 129 22.32 13.84 -11.73
N ILE A 130 23.15 13.88 -12.77
CA ILE A 130 23.93 15.07 -13.16
C ILE A 130 23.41 15.53 -14.51
N LEU A 131 23.04 16.80 -14.59
CA LEU A 131 22.58 17.48 -15.79
C LEU A 131 23.60 18.54 -16.18
N PHE A 132 23.71 18.82 -17.48
CA PHE A 132 24.62 19.84 -18.01
C PHE A 132 23.82 20.92 -18.77
N PRO A 133 23.18 21.88 -18.06
CA PRO A 133 22.33 22.90 -18.68
C PRO A 133 23.09 23.83 -19.63
N ARG A 134 24.37 24.12 -19.34
CA ARG A 134 25.13 25.19 -19.99
C ARG A 134 24.33 26.49 -19.89
N PHE A 135 23.99 27.14 -21.00
CA PHE A 135 23.18 28.36 -21.03
C PHE A 135 21.66 28.14 -21.08
N ARG A 136 21.19 26.88 -21.05
CA ARG A 136 19.76 26.57 -21.16
C ARG A 136 19.02 27.07 -19.92
N ARG A 137 18.00 27.90 -20.14
CA ARG A 137 17.11 28.40 -19.08
C ARG A 137 16.05 27.40 -18.64
N ARG A 138 15.87 26.30 -19.38
CA ARG A 138 14.93 25.23 -19.05
C ARG A 138 15.60 23.88 -19.27
N VAL A 139 15.56 23.04 -18.25
CA VAL A 139 16.01 21.64 -18.32
C VAL A 139 14.91 20.76 -17.75
N VAL A 140 14.63 19.65 -18.43
CA VAL A 140 13.69 18.62 -17.99
C VAL A 140 14.48 17.36 -17.71
N TYR A 141 14.27 16.78 -16.54
CA TYR A 141 14.82 15.49 -16.13
C TYR A 141 13.67 14.55 -15.83
N SER A 142 13.63 13.45 -16.56
CA SER A 142 12.62 12.41 -16.42
C SER A 142 13.26 11.16 -15.83
N TYR A 143 12.61 10.58 -14.83
CA TYR A 143 13.02 9.32 -14.24
C TYR A 143 11.81 8.49 -13.83
N GLU A 144 12.04 7.19 -13.67
CA GLU A 144 11.01 6.24 -13.27
C GLU A 144 11.26 5.75 -11.84
N VAL A 145 10.18 5.58 -11.09
CA VAL A 145 10.17 4.89 -9.80
C VAL A 145 9.37 3.61 -9.99
N PRO A 146 10.02 2.47 -10.26
CA PRO A 146 9.32 1.21 -10.51
C PRO A 146 8.66 0.69 -9.24
N SER A 147 7.63 -0.14 -9.39
CA SER A 147 7.10 -0.96 -8.29
C SER A 147 6.82 -0.18 -7.00
N ILE A 148 5.95 0.83 -7.06
CA ILE A 148 5.64 1.65 -5.88
C ILE A 148 4.76 0.87 -4.91
N PRO A 149 5.07 0.92 -3.60
CA PRO A 149 4.26 0.28 -2.58
C PRO A 149 2.92 0.96 -2.36
N ARG A 150 1.96 0.23 -1.79
CA ARG A 150 0.68 0.80 -1.33
C ARG A 150 0.94 1.89 -0.28
N GLY A 151 0.14 2.95 -0.33
CA GLY A 151 0.24 4.02 0.66
C GLY A 151 -0.21 5.38 0.15
N LYS A 152 -0.36 6.31 1.10
CA LYS A 152 -0.30 7.75 0.82
C LYS A 152 1.14 8.22 0.95
N HIS A 153 1.71 8.71 -0.15
CA HIS A 153 3.10 9.17 -0.19
C HIS A 153 3.15 10.67 -0.44
N HIS A 154 3.84 11.38 0.45
CA HIS A 154 4.06 12.81 0.34
C HIS A 154 5.50 13.06 -0.12
N LEU A 155 5.66 13.50 -1.38
CA LEU A 155 6.97 13.87 -1.93
C LEU A 155 7.16 15.36 -1.72
N GLU A 156 8.10 15.75 -0.87
CA GLU A 156 8.24 17.16 -0.47
C GLU A 156 9.35 17.89 -1.20
N ASN A 157 10.54 17.30 -1.26
CA ASN A 157 11.75 18.08 -1.43
C ASN A 157 12.55 17.64 -2.66
N VAL A 158 13.02 18.62 -3.43
CA VAL A 158 14.02 18.40 -4.48
C VAL A 158 15.27 19.16 -4.10
N LYS A 159 16.38 18.46 -3.96
CA LYS A 159 17.68 19.05 -3.67
C LYS A 159 18.43 19.27 -4.98
N ILE A 160 18.91 20.50 -5.15
CA ILE A 160 19.77 20.88 -6.27
C ILE A 160 21.13 21.29 -5.73
N LEU A 161 22.19 20.69 -6.30
CA LEU A 161 23.57 21.08 -6.07
C LEU A 161 24.21 21.52 -7.38
N THR A 162 25.06 22.54 -7.32
CA THR A 162 25.84 23.01 -8.47
C THR A 162 27.13 23.64 -7.98
N GLY A 163 28.13 23.74 -8.85
CA GLY A 163 29.41 24.32 -8.48
C GLY A 163 30.32 24.56 -9.68
N ASP A 164 31.59 24.79 -9.38
CA ASP A 164 32.67 24.98 -10.34
C ASP A 164 33.52 23.73 -10.55
N PHE A 165 34.37 23.75 -11.57
CA PHE A 165 35.24 22.61 -11.95
C PHE A 165 36.21 22.20 -10.83
N LEU A 166 36.79 23.18 -10.14
CA LEU A 166 37.76 22.95 -9.06
C LEU A 166 37.09 22.66 -7.71
N GLY A 167 35.77 22.83 -7.62
CA GLY A 167 35.02 22.65 -6.37
C GLY A 167 35.27 23.73 -5.31
N LEU A 168 35.87 24.88 -5.67
CA LEU A 168 36.07 26.03 -4.78
C LEU A 168 34.72 26.61 -4.34
N VAL A 169 33.72 26.53 -5.22
CA VAL A 169 32.37 27.05 -5.00
C VAL A 169 31.36 25.93 -5.19
N LYS A 170 30.81 25.44 -4.07
CA LYS A 170 29.71 24.48 -4.05
C LYS A 170 28.46 25.13 -3.47
N LYS A 171 27.37 25.12 -4.20
CA LYS A 171 26.11 25.70 -3.75
C LYS A 171 25.01 24.65 -3.80
N GLU A 172 24.25 24.59 -2.72
CA GLU A 172 23.16 23.65 -2.52
C GLU A 172 21.92 24.42 -2.10
N LYS A 173 20.77 24.02 -2.65
CA LYS A 173 19.47 24.50 -2.20
C LYS A 173 18.45 23.37 -2.29
N VAL A 174 17.64 23.25 -1.23
CA VAL A 174 16.45 22.39 -1.21
C VAL A 174 15.24 23.25 -1.59
N TYR A 175 14.42 22.72 -2.50
CA TYR A 175 13.17 23.32 -2.95
C TYR A 175 12.03 22.48 -2.44
N SER A 176 11.09 23.13 -1.74
CA SER A 176 9.82 22.51 -1.36
C SER A 176 8.91 22.49 -2.58
N VAL A 177 8.62 21.29 -3.06
CA VAL A 177 7.78 20.98 -4.22
C VAL A 177 6.82 19.86 -3.78
N PRO A 178 5.86 20.15 -2.89
CA PRO A 178 4.98 19.14 -2.31
C PRO A 178 4.09 18.49 -3.36
N MET A 179 3.94 17.17 -3.26
CA MET A 179 3.12 16.37 -4.16
C MET A 179 2.61 15.14 -3.43
N ASP A 180 1.28 14.96 -3.43
CA ASP A 180 0.63 13.77 -2.89
C ASP A 180 0.44 12.71 -3.97
N LEU A 181 0.77 11.47 -3.62
CA LEU A 181 0.53 10.28 -4.43
C LEU A 181 -0.27 9.28 -3.60
N LEU A 182 -1.41 8.82 -4.13
CA LEU A 182 -2.21 7.77 -3.52
C LEU A 182 -2.04 6.47 -4.30
N VAL A 183 -1.57 5.43 -3.62
CA VAL A 183 -1.32 4.12 -4.20
C VAL A 183 -2.22 3.09 -3.52
N GLU A 184 -3.12 2.54 -4.31
CA GLU A 184 -4.16 1.62 -3.89
C GLU A 184 -3.63 0.20 -3.68
N PRO A 185 -4.19 -0.57 -2.74
CA PRO A 185 -3.86 -1.98 -2.59
C PRO A 185 -4.15 -2.72 -3.89
N ARG A 186 -3.30 -3.70 -4.19
CA ARG A 186 -3.53 -4.60 -5.32
C ARG A 186 -4.74 -5.48 -5.04
N GLU A 187 -5.47 -5.83 -6.09
CA GLU A 187 -6.43 -6.92 -6.06
C GLU A 187 -5.70 -8.24 -6.39
N ILE A 188 -5.88 -9.23 -5.54
CA ILE A 188 -5.37 -10.58 -5.71
C ILE A 188 -6.50 -11.46 -6.23
N ASN A 189 -6.20 -12.36 -7.16
CA ASN A 189 -7.15 -13.37 -7.58
C ASN A 189 -7.33 -14.37 -6.43
N LEU A 190 -8.48 -14.33 -5.78
CA LEU A 190 -8.86 -15.28 -4.74
C LEU A 190 -9.75 -16.37 -5.31
N ASN A 191 -9.44 -17.61 -4.97
CA ASN A 191 -10.38 -18.73 -5.10
C ASN A 191 -11.04 -18.89 -3.73
N ILE A 192 -12.23 -18.31 -3.59
CA ILE A 192 -12.98 -18.40 -2.35
C ILE A 192 -13.78 -19.69 -2.38
N ASN A 193 -13.39 -20.64 -1.54
CA ASN A 193 -14.18 -21.85 -1.32
C ASN A 193 -15.18 -21.54 -0.22
N SER A 194 -16.44 -21.32 -0.59
CA SER A 194 -17.54 -21.24 0.36
C SER A 194 -17.89 -22.65 0.85
N GLU A 195 -17.04 -23.24 1.70
CA GLU A 195 -17.36 -24.52 2.38
C GLU A 195 -18.52 -24.38 3.38
N ILE A 196 -19.07 -23.17 3.53
CA ILE A 196 -20.18 -22.84 4.44
C ILE A 196 -21.54 -23.48 4.04
N ALA A 197 -21.61 -24.19 2.91
CA ALA A 197 -22.80 -24.96 2.50
C ALA A 197 -22.89 -26.39 3.08
N HIS A 198 -21.91 -26.84 3.86
CA HIS A 198 -21.87 -28.25 4.32
C HIS A 198 -21.70 -28.36 5.82
N PHE A 199 -22.74 -28.10 6.61
CA PHE A 199 -22.93 -28.72 7.93
C PHE A 199 -24.38 -28.54 8.40
N GLU A 200 -25.33 -28.99 7.58
CA GLU A 200 -26.66 -29.41 8.07
C GLU A 200 -26.95 -30.78 7.46
N GLU A 201 -26.81 -31.80 8.31
CA GLU A 201 -27.52 -33.09 8.33
C GLU A 201 -27.97 -33.72 6.99
N GLY A 202 -27.25 -34.76 6.56
CA GLY A 202 -27.82 -35.90 5.82
C GLY A 202 -28.17 -35.70 4.33
N GLU A 203 -27.57 -36.54 3.50
CA GLU A 203 -27.91 -36.82 2.09
C GLU A 203 -27.50 -35.81 1.00
N GLN A 204 -26.64 -36.35 0.11
CA GLN A 204 -26.43 -36.01 -1.30
C GLN A 204 -25.62 -34.76 -1.63
N SER A 205 -24.33 -35.00 -1.76
CA SER A 205 -23.39 -34.26 -2.61
C SER A 205 -23.88 -34.19 -4.06
N ALA A 206 -24.26 -33.00 -4.52
CA ALA A 206 -24.01 -32.47 -5.85
C ALA A 206 -24.55 -31.03 -5.94
N TYR A 207 -23.98 -30.24 -6.84
CA TYR A 207 -24.38 -28.89 -7.27
C TYR A 207 -23.66 -27.70 -6.61
N SER A 208 -22.43 -27.49 -7.06
CA SER A 208 -21.99 -26.12 -7.39
C SER A 208 -22.92 -25.56 -8.46
N ILE A 209 -23.82 -24.65 -8.09
CA ILE A 209 -24.58 -23.83 -9.04
C ILE A 209 -24.20 -22.38 -8.79
N LYS A 210 -23.63 -21.78 -9.83
CA LYS A 210 -23.53 -20.34 -10.00
C LYS A 210 -24.85 -19.69 -9.59
N ALA A 211 -24.78 -18.79 -8.62
CA ALA A 211 -25.88 -17.98 -8.14
C ALA A 211 -26.62 -17.32 -9.32
N ASN A 212 -27.80 -17.86 -9.60
CA ASN A 212 -28.91 -17.20 -10.26
C ASN A 212 -30.15 -18.04 -9.93
N HIS A 213 -30.82 -17.67 -8.83
CA HIS A 213 -32.13 -18.17 -8.41
C HIS A 213 -32.23 -19.69 -8.22
N THR A 214 -31.72 -20.19 -7.09
CA THR A 214 -32.03 -21.53 -6.58
C THR A 214 -33.49 -21.57 -6.12
N ASN A 215 -34.38 -22.07 -6.99
CA ASN A 215 -35.79 -22.36 -6.68
C ASN A 215 -35.90 -23.67 -5.87
N LEU A 216 -35.23 -23.77 -4.73
CA LEU A 216 -35.35 -24.95 -3.87
C LEU A 216 -36.71 -24.89 -3.14
N VAL A 217 -37.54 -25.90 -3.37
CA VAL A 217 -38.89 -25.98 -2.78
C VAL A 217 -38.75 -26.50 -1.36
N SER A 218 -38.91 -25.63 -0.36
CA SER A 218 -38.84 -26.00 1.06
C SER A 218 -40.17 -26.50 1.61
N GLY A 219 -41.28 -26.14 0.96
CA GLY A 219 -42.60 -26.48 1.44
C GLY A 219 -43.73 -26.26 0.44
N VAL A 220 -44.94 -26.42 0.92
CA VAL A 220 -46.16 -26.23 0.15
C VAL A 220 -47.18 -25.49 1.00
N ARG A 221 -47.78 -24.44 0.44
CA ARG A 221 -48.85 -23.67 1.10
C ARG A 221 -50.10 -23.58 0.23
N ASP A 222 -51.23 -23.22 0.84
CA ASP A 222 -52.46 -22.98 0.11
C ASP A 222 -52.28 -21.81 -0.89
N TYR A 223 -52.84 -21.99 -2.08
CA TYR A 223 -52.79 -20.98 -3.14
C TYR A 223 -53.54 -19.71 -2.72
N ALA A 224 -52.88 -18.56 -2.87
CA ALA A 224 -53.49 -17.26 -2.69
C ALA A 224 -53.70 -16.56 -4.05
N PRO A 225 -54.82 -15.84 -4.26
CA PRO A 225 -55.02 -15.06 -5.47
C PRO A 225 -53.89 -14.04 -5.67
N GLY A 226 -53.08 -14.22 -6.73
CA GLY A 226 -51.88 -13.42 -7.00
C GLY A 226 -50.61 -14.26 -7.14
N ASP A 227 -50.63 -15.52 -6.68
CA ASP A 227 -49.54 -16.47 -6.90
C ASP A 227 -49.41 -16.82 -8.39
N ARG A 228 -48.16 -16.95 -8.85
CA ARG A 228 -47.89 -17.32 -10.25
C ARG A 228 -48.30 -18.77 -10.51
N VAL A 229 -48.99 -19.01 -11.63
CA VAL A 229 -49.41 -20.36 -12.04
C VAL A 229 -48.22 -21.32 -12.18
N SER A 230 -47.03 -20.81 -12.54
CA SER A 230 -45.79 -21.59 -12.63
C SER A 230 -45.31 -22.16 -11.28
N TRP A 231 -45.82 -21.66 -10.16
CA TRP A 231 -45.45 -22.08 -8.82
C TRP A 231 -46.44 -23.09 -8.22
N LEU A 232 -47.51 -23.45 -8.93
CA LEU A 232 -48.43 -24.50 -8.49
C LEU A 232 -47.73 -25.86 -8.47
N ASP A 233 -47.93 -26.61 -7.39
CA ASP A 233 -47.59 -28.03 -7.33
C ASP A 233 -48.80 -28.86 -7.79
N TRP A 234 -48.82 -29.21 -9.08
CA TRP A 234 -49.89 -30.03 -9.67
C TRP A 234 -50.01 -31.41 -9.03
N LYS A 235 -48.91 -32.00 -8.54
CA LYS A 235 -48.91 -33.34 -7.95
C LYS A 235 -49.61 -33.32 -6.58
N THR A 236 -49.29 -32.32 -5.76
CA THR A 236 -49.93 -32.13 -4.45
C THR A 236 -51.37 -31.66 -4.59
N THR A 237 -51.64 -30.77 -5.56
CA THR A 237 -52.99 -30.29 -5.89
C THR A 237 -53.91 -31.43 -6.30
N ALA A 238 -53.45 -32.36 -7.15
CA ALA A 238 -54.23 -33.51 -7.59
C ALA A 238 -54.60 -34.47 -6.44
N LYS A 239 -53.72 -34.63 -5.45
CA LYS A 239 -53.98 -35.50 -4.28
C LYS A 239 -54.90 -34.87 -3.23
N LYS A 240 -54.75 -33.56 -2.98
CA LYS A 240 -55.51 -32.85 -1.93
C LYS A 240 -56.79 -32.20 -2.43
N GLN A 241 -57.06 -32.21 -3.73
CA GLN A 241 -58.19 -31.53 -4.39
C GLN A 241 -58.32 -30.04 -4.01
N LYS A 242 -57.19 -29.40 -3.70
CA LYS A 242 -57.07 -27.98 -3.37
C LYS A 242 -55.83 -27.42 -4.05
N LEU A 243 -55.87 -26.18 -4.54
CA LEU A 243 -54.73 -25.54 -5.19
C LEU A 243 -53.63 -25.23 -4.17
N VAL A 244 -52.42 -25.70 -4.47
CA VAL A 244 -51.26 -25.59 -3.58
C VAL A 244 -50.08 -24.96 -4.33
N THR A 245 -49.48 -23.93 -3.75
CA THR A 245 -48.30 -23.23 -4.28
C THR A 245 -47.04 -23.74 -3.59
N LYS A 246 -45.98 -23.97 -4.37
CA LYS A 246 -44.63 -24.27 -3.88
C LYS A 246 -44.11 -23.08 -3.10
N GLU A 247 -43.64 -23.33 -1.88
CA GLU A 247 -42.93 -22.36 -1.07
C GLU A 247 -41.44 -22.54 -1.35
N PHE A 248 -40.80 -21.47 -1.83
CA PHE A 248 -39.37 -21.46 -2.11
C PHE A 248 -38.65 -20.87 -0.91
N GLU A 249 -37.56 -21.53 -0.51
CA GLU A 249 -36.67 -20.95 0.49
C GLU A 249 -35.99 -19.71 -0.10
N GLN A 250 -36.18 -18.55 0.52
CA GLN A 250 -35.34 -17.41 0.21
C GLN A 250 -33.99 -17.66 0.86
N GLU A 251 -32.94 -17.82 0.06
CA GLU A 251 -31.56 -17.75 0.55
C GLU A 251 -31.39 -16.39 1.26
N LYS A 252 -31.35 -16.42 2.60
CA LYS A 252 -30.88 -15.29 3.38
C LYS A 252 -29.37 -15.23 3.17
N HIS A 253 -28.91 -14.34 2.29
CA HIS A 253 -27.50 -13.99 2.28
C HIS A 253 -27.13 -13.49 3.68
N LYS A 254 -26.27 -14.24 4.39
CA LYS A 254 -25.73 -13.76 5.66
C LYS A 254 -24.85 -12.54 5.36
N ASP A 255 -24.99 -11.49 6.16
CA ASP A 255 -24.13 -10.33 6.10
C ASP A 255 -22.69 -10.77 6.43
N LEU A 256 -21.69 -10.11 5.83
CA LEU A 256 -20.27 -10.44 6.03
C LEU A 256 -19.57 -9.31 6.78
N ALA A 257 -18.82 -9.64 7.82
CA ALA A 257 -17.95 -8.71 8.50
C ALA A 257 -16.48 -9.13 8.34
N ILE A 258 -15.67 -8.24 7.76
CA ILE A 258 -14.23 -8.43 7.60
C ILE A 258 -13.53 -7.60 8.67
N VAL A 259 -12.81 -8.25 9.57
CA VAL A 259 -12.05 -7.61 10.64
C VAL A 259 -10.56 -7.72 10.36
N LEU A 260 -9.90 -6.58 10.18
CA LEU A 260 -8.45 -6.49 9.95
C LEU A 260 -7.73 -6.05 11.23
N ASN A 261 -6.72 -6.84 11.64
CA ASN A 261 -5.77 -6.43 12.67
C ASN A 261 -4.75 -5.41 12.11
N VAL A 262 -4.64 -4.26 12.77
CA VAL A 262 -3.75 -3.15 12.40
C VAL A 262 -2.75 -2.83 13.53
N ILE A 263 -2.78 -3.60 14.62
CA ILE A 263 -1.91 -3.36 15.77
C ILE A 263 -0.52 -3.89 15.49
N ASN A 264 0.49 -3.04 15.64
CA ASN A 264 1.88 -3.44 15.53
C ASN A 264 2.27 -4.36 16.72
N GLN A 265 2.97 -5.46 16.44
CA GLN A 265 3.42 -6.42 17.46
C GLN A 265 4.92 -6.66 17.34
N ASP A 266 5.43 -6.78 16.11
CA ASP A 266 6.86 -6.82 15.79
C ASP A 266 7.12 -5.85 14.62
N GLU A 267 8.23 -5.11 14.65
CA GLU A 267 8.68 -4.25 13.54
C GLU A 267 8.76 -5.01 12.20
N LYS A 268 8.97 -6.33 12.23
CA LYS A 268 9.05 -7.18 11.03
C LYS A 268 7.68 -7.52 10.43
N ASP A 269 6.59 -7.30 11.16
CA ASP A 269 5.25 -7.70 10.71
C ASP A 269 4.72 -6.84 9.55
N TRP A 270 5.37 -5.72 9.21
CA TRP A 270 4.89 -4.80 8.17
C TRP A 270 4.61 -5.50 6.83
N LEU A 271 5.41 -6.49 6.43
CA LEU A 271 5.20 -7.20 5.15
C LEU A 271 4.04 -8.20 5.22
N ALA A 272 3.83 -8.82 6.38
CA ALA A 272 2.67 -9.66 6.63
C ALA A 272 1.39 -8.82 6.68
N PHE A 273 1.45 -7.63 7.28
CA PHE A 273 0.37 -6.65 7.26
C PHE A 273 0.00 -6.21 5.84
N GLU A 274 0.98 -5.98 4.95
CA GLU A 274 0.67 -5.69 3.54
C GLU A 274 -0.11 -6.83 2.85
N ALA A 275 0.21 -8.09 3.16
CA ALA A 275 -0.59 -9.22 2.69
C ALA A 275 -2.00 -9.20 3.29
N CYS A 276 -2.15 -8.90 4.58
CA CYS A 276 -3.46 -8.77 5.22
C CYS A 276 -4.32 -7.73 4.50
N VAL A 277 -3.75 -6.57 4.17
CA VAL A 277 -4.47 -5.50 3.45
C VAL A 277 -4.88 -5.94 2.04
N GLU A 278 -3.98 -6.58 1.27
CA GLU A 278 -4.31 -7.04 -0.08
C GLU A 278 -5.38 -8.16 -0.08
N VAL A 279 -5.29 -9.11 0.86
CA VAL A 279 -6.29 -10.18 1.03
C VAL A 279 -7.62 -9.58 1.45
N ALA A 280 -7.63 -8.68 2.43
CA ALA A 280 -8.86 -8.04 2.90
C ALA A 280 -9.54 -7.19 1.81
N ASN A 281 -8.76 -6.45 1.02
CA ASN A 281 -9.26 -5.72 -0.17
C ASN A 281 -9.93 -6.67 -1.16
N SER A 282 -9.31 -7.80 -1.43
CA SER A 282 -9.77 -8.77 -2.44
C SER A 282 -11.03 -9.50 -1.98
N ILE A 283 -11.10 -9.93 -0.70
CA ILE A 283 -12.31 -10.52 -0.10
C ILE A 283 -13.45 -9.50 -0.14
N ALA A 284 -13.23 -8.29 0.35
CA ALA A 284 -14.26 -7.25 0.39
C ALA A 284 -14.83 -6.94 -1.01
N ARG A 285 -13.98 -6.91 -2.04
CA ARG A 285 -14.41 -6.67 -3.43
C ARG A 285 -15.18 -7.84 -4.02
N HIS A 286 -14.75 -9.07 -3.74
CA HIS A 286 -15.43 -10.27 -4.20
C HIS A 286 -16.82 -10.42 -3.56
N SER A 287 -16.93 -10.12 -2.25
CA SER A 287 -18.14 -10.37 -1.48
C SER A 287 -19.30 -9.39 -1.72
N ILE A 288 -19.09 -8.26 -2.41
CA ILE A 288 -20.14 -7.24 -2.66
C ILE A 288 -21.26 -7.76 -3.59
N GLY A 289 -21.02 -8.83 -4.35
CA GLY A 289 -22.04 -9.48 -5.20
C GLY A 289 -22.67 -10.74 -4.58
N ASP A 290 -21.93 -11.48 -3.76
CA ASP A 290 -22.32 -12.81 -3.29
C ASP A 290 -22.98 -12.80 -1.90
N HIS A 291 -22.76 -11.73 -1.12
CA HIS A 291 -23.26 -11.60 0.25
C HIS A 291 -24.27 -10.46 0.35
N GLY A 292 -24.92 -10.36 1.51
CA GLY A 292 -25.80 -9.24 1.86
C GLY A 292 -25.00 -7.95 2.07
N ARG A 293 -25.08 -7.36 3.26
CA ARG A 293 -24.27 -6.20 3.62
C ARG A 293 -22.86 -6.67 3.98
N VAL A 294 -21.85 -6.03 3.41
CA VAL A 294 -20.45 -6.26 3.78
C VAL A 294 -19.97 -5.12 4.67
N SER A 295 -19.45 -5.40 5.86
CA SER A 295 -18.83 -4.40 6.73
C SER A 295 -17.35 -4.68 6.89
N PHE A 296 -16.50 -3.69 6.58
CA PHE A 296 -15.08 -3.74 6.84
C PHE A 296 -14.76 -3.03 8.14
N VAL A 297 -14.05 -3.67 9.06
CA VAL A 297 -13.65 -3.11 10.35
C VAL A 297 -12.15 -3.27 10.53
N ALA A 298 -11.45 -2.16 10.77
CA ALA A 298 -10.06 -2.17 11.20
C ALA A 298 -9.98 -1.95 12.70
N ILE A 299 -9.26 -2.83 13.39
CA ILE A 299 -8.98 -2.73 14.81
C ILE A 299 -7.52 -2.32 14.99
N GLY A 300 -7.33 -1.10 15.51
CA GLY A 300 -6.03 -0.54 15.88
C GLY A 300 -6.19 0.32 17.12
N ASN A 301 -5.59 1.51 17.13
CA ASN A 301 -5.79 2.52 18.17
C ASN A 301 -7.23 3.02 18.24
N GLN A 302 -7.84 3.25 17.08
CA GLN A 302 -9.24 3.60 16.92
C GLN A 302 -9.94 2.57 16.04
N ARG A 303 -11.18 2.26 16.39
CA ARG A 303 -12.07 1.48 15.54
C ARG A 303 -12.42 2.31 14.31
N ARG A 304 -12.17 1.77 13.11
CA ARG A 304 -12.61 2.38 11.85
C ARG A 304 -13.41 1.36 11.06
N GLU A 305 -14.62 1.74 10.67
CA GLU A 305 -15.55 0.88 9.93
C GLU A 305 -15.93 1.53 8.60
N VAL A 306 -15.97 0.71 7.55
CA VAL A 306 -16.52 1.07 6.25
C VAL A 306 -17.63 0.09 5.93
N LYS A 307 -18.85 0.59 5.78
CA LYS A 307 -20.00 -0.22 5.36
C LYS A 307 -20.07 -0.22 3.84
N LEU A 308 -20.03 -1.41 3.27
CA LEU A 308 -20.06 -1.67 1.85
C LEU A 308 -21.46 -2.20 1.53
N ASP A 309 -22.34 -1.25 1.19
CA ASP A 309 -23.61 -1.55 0.55
C ASP A 309 -23.41 -1.70 -0.97
N GLN A 310 -24.47 -2.04 -1.69
CA GLN A 310 -24.46 -2.11 -3.15
C GLN A 310 -24.16 -0.72 -3.77
N GLY A 311 -22.89 -0.42 -4.10
CA GLY A 311 -22.52 0.85 -4.73
C GLY A 311 -21.03 1.10 -4.97
N ARG A 312 -20.72 1.82 -6.05
CA ARG A 312 -19.34 2.20 -6.43
C ARG A 312 -18.68 3.18 -5.44
N ARG A 313 -19.46 4.06 -4.80
CA ARG A 313 -18.91 5.08 -3.88
C ARG A 313 -18.31 4.45 -2.63
N GLN A 314 -18.93 3.39 -2.12
CA GLN A 314 -18.47 2.66 -0.94
C GLN A 314 -17.18 1.89 -1.23
N LEU A 315 -17.04 1.35 -2.44
CA LEU A 315 -15.78 0.75 -2.93
C LEU A 315 -14.65 1.78 -3.01
N ASP A 316 -14.92 2.99 -3.47
CA ASP A 316 -13.92 4.06 -3.48
C ASP A 316 -13.50 4.44 -2.04
N GLN A 317 -14.46 4.47 -1.10
CA GLN A 317 -14.18 4.72 0.32
C GLN A 317 -13.30 3.62 0.92
N LEU A 318 -13.62 2.35 0.69
CA LEU A 318 -12.78 1.21 1.12
C LEU A 318 -11.37 1.32 0.54
N THR A 319 -11.27 1.62 -0.76
CA THR A 319 -9.98 1.67 -1.44
C THR A 319 -9.10 2.77 -0.88
N ARG A 320 -9.64 3.97 -0.66
CA ARG A 320 -8.91 5.06 0.01
C ARG A 320 -8.54 4.67 1.44
N PHE A 321 -9.48 4.10 2.19
CA PHE A 321 -9.26 3.64 3.56
C PHE A 321 -8.10 2.65 3.64
N LEU A 322 -8.11 1.62 2.79
CA LEU A 322 -7.05 0.61 2.70
C LEU A 322 -5.75 1.16 2.09
N SER A 323 -5.78 2.27 1.35
CA SER A 323 -4.55 2.94 0.87
C SER A 323 -3.86 3.72 1.99
N GLU A 324 -4.63 4.24 2.94
CA GLU A 324 -4.11 5.09 4.03
C GLU A 324 -3.79 4.32 5.31
N ILE A 325 -4.29 3.09 5.44
CA ILE A 325 -4.08 2.29 6.65
C ILE A 325 -2.61 1.87 6.81
N GLN A 326 -2.10 2.03 8.02
CA GLN A 326 -0.75 1.68 8.46
C GLN A 326 -0.83 1.00 9.81
N LEU A 327 0.17 0.17 10.14
CA LEU A 327 0.31 -0.38 11.48
C LEU A 327 0.39 0.74 12.53
N VAL A 328 -0.23 0.50 13.67
CA VAL A 328 -0.28 1.45 14.79
C VAL A 328 0.18 0.78 16.07
N GLU A 329 0.95 1.51 16.88
CA GLU A 329 1.28 1.10 18.24
C GLU A 329 0.04 1.20 19.12
N GLU A 330 -0.21 0.17 19.92
CA GLU A 330 -1.36 0.09 20.81
C GLU A 330 -1.05 -0.76 22.05
N GLU A 331 -1.43 -0.28 23.22
CA GLU A 331 -1.18 -1.00 24.48
C GLU A 331 -2.08 -2.23 24.65
N ALA A 332 -3.35 -2.11 24.25
CA ALA A 332 -4.31 -3.20 24.37
C ALA A 332 -4.14 -4.22 23.21
N PRO A 333 -4.00 -5.53 23.50
CA PRO A 333 -3.81 -6.54 22.47
C PRO A 333 -5.05 -6.67 21.59
N PHE A 334 -4.82 -7.04 20.32
CA PHE A 334 -5.86 -7.26 19.32
C PHE A 334 -6.96 -8.21 19.82
N SER A 335 -6.60 -9.28 20.52
CA SER A 335 -7.53 -10.27 21.08
C SER A 335 -8.60 -9.67 21.98
N LEU A 336 -8.23 -8.76 22.89
CA LEU A 336 -9.19 -8.10 23.79
C LEU A 336 -10.13 -7.14 23.05
N LYS A 337 -9.61 -6.40 22.06
CA LYS A 337 -10.43 -5.51 21.24
C LYS A 337 -11.36 -6.31 20.33
N LEU A 338 -10.87 -7.41 19.74
CA LEU A 338 -11.67 -8.32 18.93
C LEU A 338 -12.79 -8.95 19.74
N LEU A 339 -12.58 -9.33 21.01
CA LEU A 339 -13.66 -9.89 21.82
C LEU A 339 -14.79 -8.87 22.05
N LYS A 340 -14.44 -7.61 22.35
CA LYS A 340 -15.42 -6.53 22.56
C LYS A 340 -16.17 -6.17 21.28
N GLU A 341 -15.47 -6.06 20.17
CA GLU A 341 -16.06 -5.65 18.89
C GLU A 341 -16.74 -6.82 18.17
N GLY A 342 -16.12 -7.99 18.20
CA GLY A 342 -16.58 -9.20 17.54
C GLY A 342 -17.94 -9.62 18.03
N THR A 343 -18.18 -9.58 19.35
CA THR A 343 -19.51 -9.88 19.95
C THR A 343 -20.61 -8.92 19.51
N LEU A 344 -20.27 -7.66 19.18
CA LEU A 344 -21.24 -6.69 18.64
C LEU A 344 -21.46 -6.88 17.13
N ILE A 345 -20.43 -7.30 16.41
CA ILE A 345 -20.41 -7.42 14.95
C ILE A 345 -21.02 -8.76 14.49
N SER A 346 -20.88 -9.82 15.30
CA SER A 346 -21.21 -11.19 14.93
C SER A 346 -22.69 -11.53 14.98
N ASN A 347 -23.53 -10.70 15.61
CA ASN A 347 -24.98 -10.88 15.59
C ASN A 347 -25.47 -10.90 14.14
N ASP A 348 -25.88 -12.08 13.65
CA ASP A 348 -26.38 -12.36 12.30
C ASP A 348 -25.37 -12.19 11.14
N ARG A 349 -24.06 -12.19 11.42
CA ARG A 349 -23.02 -12.02 10.38
C ARG A 349 -21.97 -13.13 10.40
N ASN A 350 -21.51 -13.52 9.20
CA ASN A 350 -20.27 -14.30 9.07
C ASN A 350 -19.08 -13.37 9.36
N LEU A 351 -18.11 -13.84 10.12
CA LEU A 351 -16.97 -13.06 10.59
C LEU A 351 -15.66 -13.57 9.98
N VAL A 352 -15.03 -12.78 9.13
CA VAL A 352 -13.69 -13.06 8.59
C VAL A 352 -12.67 -12.22 9.35
N VAL A 353 -11.83 -12.86 10.16
CA VAL A 353 -10.78 -12.21 10.94
C VAL A 353 -9.44 -12.38 10.24
N ILE A 354 -8.79 -11.28 9.89
CA ILE A 354 -7.51 -11.26 9.17
C ILE A 354 -6.44 -10.66 10.08
N THR A 355 -5.40 -11.44 10.38
CA THR A 355 -4.36 -11.02 11.31
C THR A 355 -2.97 -11.52 10.90
N HIS A 356 -1.95 -10.71 11.20
CA HIS A 356 -0.53 -11.07 11.10
C HIS A 356 0.07 -11.54 12.43
N HIS A 357 -0.72 -11.55 13.51
CA HIS A 357 -0.28 -11.95 14.84
C HIS A 357 -1.34 -12.81 15.53
N ILE A 358 -0.88 -13.80 16.28
CA ILE A 358 -1.74 -14.74 16.99
C ILE A 358 -1.16 -15.04 18.37
N ASP A 359 -2.03 -15.08 19.38
CA ASP A 359 -1.68 -15.37 20.77
C ASP A 359 -2.74 -16.27 21.42
N GLN A 360 -2.42 -16.85 22.57
CA GLN A 360 -3.36 -17.71 23.32
C GLN A 360 -4.67 -17.00 23.66
N ARG A 361 -4.63 -15.68 23.81
CA ARG A 361 -5.81 -14.86 24.12
C ARG A 361 -6.71 -14.75 22.90
N LEU A 362 -6.17 -14.59 21.69
CA LEU A 362 -6.95 -14.55 20.46
C LEU A 362 -7.73 -15.84 20.25
N PHE A 363 -7.11 -17.00 20.48
CA PHE A 363 -7.82 -18.29 20.42
C PHE A 363 -9.04 -18.32 21.33
N ARG A 364 -8.88 -17.91 22.60
CA ARG A 364 -9.98 -17.85 23.56
C ARG A 364 -11.07 -16.87 23.12
N SER A 365 -10.67 -15.71 22.60
CA SER A 365 -11.61 -14.70 22.08
C SER A 365 -12.43 -15.23 20.91
N LEU A 366 -11.80 -15.94 19.96
CA LEU A 366 -12.50 -16.52 18.81
C LEU A 366 -13.49 -17.62 19.24
N LEU A 367 -13.09 -18.53 20.14
CA LEU A 367 -13.98 -19.55 20.69
C LEU A 367 -15.18 -18.94 21.41
N GLN A 368 -14.97 -17.87 22.18
CA GLN A 368 -16.05 -17.18 22.89
C GLN A 368 -17.04 -16.48 21.93
N ILE A 369 -16.56 -15.91 20.82
CA ILE A 369 -17.42 -15.32 19.80
C ILE A 369 -18.21 -16.42 19.07
N ASN A 370 -17.56 -17.55 18.76
CA ASN A 370 -18.19 -18.66 18.04
C ASN A 370 -19.34 -19.33 18.82
N GLN A 371 -19.29 -19.30 20.15
CA GLN A 371 -20.39 -19.78 21.01
C GLN A 371 -21.71 -18.99 20.83
N GLN A 372 -21.68 -17.83 20.16
CA GLN A 372 -22.86 -17.00 19.88
C GLN A 372 -23.45 -17.26 18.49
N ASP A 373 -23.29 -18.48 17.97
CA ASP A 373 -23.76 -18.91 16.64
C ASP A 373 -23.18 -18.08 15.46
N ALA A 374 -22.01 -17.50 15.70
CA ALA A 374 -21.25 -16.75 14.70
C ALA A 374 -20.36 -17.69 13.90
N LYS A 375 -20.52 -17.74 12.57
CA LYS A 375 -19.58 -18.47 11.71
C LYS A 375 -18.30 -17.66 11.54
N ILE A 376 -17.17 -18.19 11.96
CA ILE A 376 -15.88 -17.48 11.95
C ILE A 376 -14.90 -18.15 10.98
N SER A 377 -14.30 -17.36 10.10
CA SER A 377 -13.10 -17.72 9.33
C SER A 377 -11.92 -16.87 9.79
N LEU A 378 -10.83 -17.52 10.19
CA LEU A 378 -9.58 -16.90 10.59
C LEU A 378 -8.55 -17.02 9.46
N ILE A 379 -8.11 -15.89 8.93
CA ILE A 379 -7.01 -15.79 7.98
C ILE A 379 -5.77 -15.31 8.72
N PHE A 380 -4.84 -16.22 8.94
CA PHE A 380 -3.57 -15.94 9.58
C PHE A 380 -2.46 -15.80 8.54
N ILE A 381 -1.79 -14.66 8.51
CA ILE A 381 -0.69 -14.41 7.57
C ILE A 381 0.63 -14.28 8.33
N LYS A 382 1.48 -15.31 8.22
CA LYS A 382 2.84 -15.28 8.79
C LYS A 382 3.76 -16.30 8.15
N GLY A 383 5.06 -16.07 8.26
CA GLY A 383 6.07 -16.91 7.63
C GLY A 383 6.13 -18.33 8.21
N LYS A 384 6.55 -19.31 7.39
CA LYS A 384 6.64 -20.75 7.78
C LYS A 384 7.40 -21.03 9.07
N HIS A 385 8.44 -20.25 9.34
CA HIS A 385 9.35 -20.44 10.46
C HIS A 385 8.70 -20.17 11.82
N GLU A 386 7.56 -19.47 11.86
CA GLU A 386 6.82 -19.21 13.11
C GLU A 386 5.81 -20.30 13.46
N MET A 387 5.65 -21.30 12.58
CA MET A 387 4.74 -22.41 12.83
C MET A 387 5.34 -23.39 13.85
N THR A 388 5.00 -23.21 15.12
CA THR A 388 5.35 -24.14 16.21
C THR A 388 4.34 -25.31 16.28
N SER A 389 4.73 -26.39 16.96
CA SER A 389 3.82 -27.52 17.24
C SER A 389 2.60 -27.10 18.07
N GLU A 390 2.79 -26.18 19.02
CA GLU A 390 1.72 -25.60 19.84
C GLU A 390 0.72 -24.78 19.01
N LEU A 391 1.22 -24.05 18.00
CA LEU A 391 0.35 -23.27 17.13
C LEU A 391 -0.49 -24.18 16.22
N ARG A 392 0.10 -25.27 15.72
CA ARG A 392 -0.63 -26.29 14.94
C ARG A 392 -1.74 -26.94 15.75
N SER A 393 -1.45 -27.39 16.97
CA SER A 393 -2.48 -27.98 17.82
C SER A 393 -3.60 -27.00 18.15
N SER A 394 -3.28 -25.72 18.28
CA SER A 394 -4.28 -24.66 18.46
C SER A 394 -5.15 -24.45 17.23
N PHE A 395 -4.61 -24.61 16.01
CA PHE A 395 -5.41 -24.56 14.77
C PHE A 395 -6.34 -25.76 14.63
N ASP A 396 -5.85 -26.96 14.93
CA ASP A 396 -6.67 -28.17 14.94
C ASP A 396 -7.82 -28.06 15.96
N GLN A 397 -7.56 -27.42 17.12
CA GLN A 397 -8.60 -27.14 18.11
C GLN A 397 -9.66 -26.14 17.62
N LEU A 398 -9.26 -25.08 16.91
CA LEU A 398 -10.21 -24.13 16.32
C LEU A 398 -11.09 -24.81 15.26
N ASP A 399 -10.49 -25.63 14.40
CA ASP A 399 -11.18 -26.37 13.35
C ASP A 399 -12.22 -27.34 13.93
N GLN A 400 -11.88 -28.04 15.02
CA GLN A 400 -12.82 -28.90 15.77
C GLN A 400 -14.03 -28.15 16.35
N HIS A 401 -13.89 -26.84 16.60
CA HIS A 401 -15.00 -26.00 17.08
C HIS A 401 -15.74 -25.29 15.93
N GLY A 402 -15.46 -25.66 14.66
CA GLY A 402 -16.12 -25.11 13.48
C GLY A 402 -15.58 -23.74 13.03
N ILE A 403 -14.42 -23.32 13.55
CA ILE A 403 -13.74 -22.09 13.12
C ILE A 403 -12.75 -22.46 12.02
N ILE A 404 -13.00 -21.98 10.81
CA ILE A 404 -12.16 -22.29 9.64
C ILE A 404 -10.86 -21.49 9.75
N VAL A 405 -9.70 -22.17 9.70
CA VAL A 405 -8.40 -21.50 9.77
C VAL A 405 -7.66 -21.61 8.44
N THR A 406 -7.45 -20.47 7.78
CA THR A 406 -6.61 -20.37 6.58
C THR A 406 -5.26 -19.76 6.94
N TRP A 407 -4.20 -20.56 6.92
CA TRP A 407 -2.83 -20.07 7.06
C TRP A 407 -2.20 -19.72 5.71
N LEU A 408 -1.83 -18.46 5.55
CA LEU A 408 -1.14 -17.93 4.37
C LEU A 408 0.33 -17.60 4.72
N HIS A 409 1.22 -18.33 4.08
CA HIS A 409 2.68 -18.17 4.21
C HIS A 409 3.31 -17.93 2.84
N GLU A 410 4.64 -17.84 2.77
CA GLU A 410 5.41 -17.44 1.59
C GLU A 410 4.98 -18.17 0.30
N ASP A 411 4.93 -19.51 0.33
CA ASP A 411 4.59 -20.34 -0.83
C ASP A 411 3.15 -20.17 -1.30
N ARG A 412 2.20 -19.86 -0.41
CA ARG A 412 0.79 -19.63 -0.80
C ARG A 412 0.60 -18.22 -1.32
N LEU A 413 1.21 -17.23 -0.68
CA LEU A 413 1.12 -15.81 -1.05
C LEU A 413 1.82 -15.47 -2.37
N THR A 414 2.83 -16.27 -2.76
CA THR A 414 3.56 -16.10 -4.03
C THR A 414 2.85 -16.73 -5.24
N ARG A 415 1.77 -17.51 -5.04
CA ARG A 415 0.98 -18.07 -6.13
C ARG A 415 0.20 -16.98 -6.87
N LYS A 416 -0.14 -17.25 -8.15
CA LYS A 416 -0.96 -16.34 -8.96
C LYS A 416 -2.41 -16.24 -8.46
N SER A 417 -2.94 -17.33 -7.90
CA SER A 417 -4.23 -17.41 -7.23
C SER A 417 -4.03 -17.89 -5.80
N ILE A 418 -4.75 -17.30 -4.86
CA ILE A 418 -4.71 -17.67 -3.44
C ILE A 418 -6.03 -18.32 -3.08
N GLU A 419 -5.97 -19.50 -2.48
CA GLU A 419 -7.14 -20.19 -1.93
C GLU A 419 -7.42 -19.66 -0.53
N VAL A 420 -8.65 -19.24 -0.30
CA VAL A 420 -9.12 -18.74 1.00
C VAL A 420 -10.47 -19.40 1.28
N ASN A 421 -10.57 -20.01 2.45
CA ASN A 421 -11.85 -20.54 2.92
C ASN A 421 -12.47 -19.46 3.80
N THR A 422 -13.60 -18.90 3.38
CA THR A 422 -14.30 -17.81 4.07
C THR A 422 -15.64 -18.24 4.60
#